data_AF-R6QH00-F1
#
_entry.id   AF-R6QH00-F1
#
_cell.length_a   1.000
_cell.length_b   1.000
_cell.length_c   1.000
_cell.angle_alpha   90.00
_cell.angle_beta   90.00
_cell.angle_gamma   90.00
#
_symmetry.space_group_name_H-M   'P 1'
#
loop_
_entity.id
_entity.type
_entity.pdbx_description
1 polymer ?
#
loop_
_entity_poly.entity_id
_entity_poly.type
_entity_poly.pdbx_seq_one_letter_code
_entity_poly.pdbx_strand_id
1 'polypeptide(L)'
;MEYRLGNSKWVHQRGETVELVCPNCHNKVNFGVFSNFERRLAVKPTLLDTQTVYFLVCPECASVYTVEEARGKAFQKGEKLSIGNFDLKSLKKFKSEV
;
A
#
# COMPACT_ATOMS: atom_id res chain seq x y z
N MET A 1 -2.22 -17.82 -2.73
CA MET A 1 -1.06 -17.05 -2.21
C MET A 1 -1.60 -15.77 -1.61
N GLU A 2 -1.41 -15.54 -0.31
CA GLU A 2 -1.90 -14.34 0.38
C GLU A 2 -0.83 -13.24 0.35
N TYR A 3 -1.18 -12.07 -0.17
CA TYR A 3 -0.31 -10.89 -0.23
C TYR A 3 -0.65 -9.97 0.94
N ARG A 4 0.35 -9.28 1.50
CA ARG A 4 0.16 -8.33 2.62
C ARG A 4 -0.61 -7.10 2.17
N LEU A 5 -1.94 -7.20 2.13
CA LEU A 5 -2.87 -6.09 1.95
C LEU A 5 -3.56 -5.76 3.26
N GLY A 6 -2.89 -5.95 4.41
CA GLY A 6 -3.47 -5.83 5.74
C GLY A 6 -4.32 -7.04 6.15
N ASN A 7 -4.69 -7.09 7.44
CA ASN A 7 -5.47 -8.19 8.03
C ASN A 7 -6.91 -7.77 8.37
N SER A 8 -7.32 -6.53 8.04
CA SER A 8 -8.71 -6.10 8.18
C SER A 8 -9.52 -6.50 6.95
N LYS A 9 -10.80 -6.81 7.18
CA LYS A 9 -11.79 -7.00 6.10
C LYS A 9 -12.15 -5.68 5.40
N TRP A 10 -11.85 -4.54 6.05
CA TRP A 10 -12.21 -3.21 5.59
C TRP A 10 -11.03 -2.57 4.86
N VAL A 11 -11.26 -2.23 3.59
CA VAL A 11 -10.34 -1.45 2.76
C VAL A 11 -10.90 -0.04 2.62
N HIS A 12 -10.07 0.97 2.86
CA HIS A 12 -10.45 2.37 2.69
C HIS A 12 -9.76 2.95 1.46
N GLN A 13 -10.55 3.49 0.53
CA GLN A 13 -10.06 4.29 -0.58
C GLN A 13 -9.54 5.63 -0.06
N ARG A 14 -8.34 6.03 -0.50
CA ARG A 14 -7.66 7.27 -0.08
C ARG A 14 -7.58 8.31 -1.18
N GLY A 15 -7.87 7.94 -2.42
CA GLY A 15 -7.90 8.82 -3.58
C GLY A 15 -7.08 8.25 -4.73
N GLU A 16 -6.68 9.12 -5.64
CA GLU A 16 -5.88 8.77 -6.82
C GLU A 16 -4.56 9.55 -6.82
N THR A 17 -3.49 8.90 -7.28
CA THR A 17 -2.20 9.56 -7.44
C THR A 17 -2.21 10.52 -8.61
N VAL A 18 -1.14 11.32 -8.71
CA VAL A 18 -0.75 11.94 -9.98
C VAL A 18 -0.47 10.87 -11.04
N GLU A 19 -0.33 11.28 -12.31
CA GLU A 19 0.06 10.38 -13.38
C GLU A 19 1.42 9.73 -13.08
N LEU A 20 1.40 8.42 -12.86
CA LEU A 20 2.59 7.61 -12.63
C LEU A 20 2.71 6.56 -13.74
N VAL A 21 3.94 6.12 -14.01
CA VAL A 21 4.18 5.08 -15.02
C VAL A 21 4.05 3.72 -14.33
N CYS A 22 3.15 2.88 -14.83
CA CYS A 22 2.99 1.54 -14.28
C CYS A 22 4.19 0.66 -14.64
N PRO A 23 4.88 0.05 -13.66
CA PRO A 23 6.00 -0.84 -13.94
C PRO A 23 5.64 -2.09 -14.75
N ASN A 24 4.36 -2.51 -14.75
CA ASN A 24 3.90 -3.70 -15.45
C ASN A 24 3.49 -3.38 -16.90
N CYS A 25 2.53 -2.46 -17.10
CA CYS A 25 2.02 -2.13 -18.44
C CYS A 25 2.71 -0.94 -19.11
N HIS A 26 3.61 -0.24 -18.43
CA HIS A 26 4.34 0.95 -18.91
C HIS A 26 3.45 2.14 -19.32
N ASN A 27 2.14 2.06 -19.09
CA ASN A 27 1.21 3.15 -19.31
C ASN A 27 1.31 4.19 -18.19
N LYS A 28 1.07 5.46 -18.56
CA LYS A 28 0.86 6.54 -17.59
C LYS A 28 -0.57 6.46 -17.09
N VAL A 29 -0.73 6.26 -15.79
CA VAL A 29 -2.04 6.05 -15.16
C VAL A 29 -2.09 6.76 -13.81
N ASN A 30 -3.29 7.13 -13.41
CA ASN A 30 -3.58 7.57 -12.05
C ASN A 30 -3.88 6.33 -11.22
N PHE A 31 -3.00 6.00 -10.28
CA PHE A 31 -3.19 4.83 -9.44
C PHE A 31 -4.25 5.10 -8.38
N GLY A 32 -5.17 4.16 -8.19
CA GLY A 32 -6.07 4.17 -7.04
C GLY A 32 -5.29 3.81 -5.78
N VAL A 33 -5.31 4.69 -4.78
CA VAL A 33 -4.66 4.50 -3.49
C VAL A 33 -5.66 3.94 -2.49
N PHE A 34 -5.28 2.84 -1.85
CA PHE A 34 -6.07 2.17 -0.83
C PHE A 34 -5.23 1.95 0.42
N SER A 35 -5.93 1.82 1.55
CA SER A 35 -5.31 1.48 2.82
C SER A 35 -6.08 0.38 3.52
N ASN A 36 -5.34 -0.48 4.21
CA ASN A 36 -5.89 -1.52 5.07
C ASN A 36 -5.09 -1.53 6.38
N PHE A 37 -5.74 -1.94 7.45
CA PHE A 37 -5.15 -2.02 8.78
C PHE A 37 -4.52 -3.39 9.02
N GLU A 38 -3.26 -3.40 9.45
CA GLU A 38 -2.55 -4.59 9.89
C GLU A 38 -2.35 -4.52 11.41
N ARG A 39 -3.01 -5.42 12.13
CA ARG A 39 -2.82 -5.62 13.58
C ARG A 39 -1.95 -6.85 13.78
N ARG A 40 -0.80 -6.68 14.43
CA ARG A 40 0.03 -7.81 14.86
C ARG A 40 0.16 -7.80 16.38
N LEU A 41 0.06 -8.99 16.97
CA LEU A 41 0.46 -9.20 18.35
C LEU A 41 1.99 -9.25 18.37
N ALA A 42 2.62 -8.20 18.88
CA ALA A 42 4.06 -8.17 19.08
C ALA A 42 4.40 -8.73 20.47
N VAL A 43 5.47 -9.52 20.55
CA VAL A 43 5.98 -10.13 21.80
C VAL A 43 6.70 -9.09 22.70
N LYS A 44 6.79 -7.83 22.27
CA LYS A 44 7.35 -6.73 23.06
C LYS A 44 6.36 -6.25 24.14
N PRO A 45 6.85 -5.77 25.29
CA PRO A 45 6.00 -5.42 26.45
C PRO A 45 5.03 -4.26 26.20
N THR A 46 5.19 -3.51 25.10
CA THR A 46 4.21 -2.53 24.62
C THR A 46 3.23 -3.19 23.63
N LEU A 47 2.16 -3.74 24.22
CA LEU A 47 0.80 -3.91 23.70
C LEU A 47 0.54 -3.42 22.26
N LEU A 48 0.39 -4.34 21.30
CA LEU A 48 -0.15 -4.16 19.94
C LEU A 48 0.68 -3.28 18.98
N ASP A 49 1.41 -3.92 18.05
CA ASP A 49 1.94 -3.24 16.86
C ASP A 49 0.81 -3.07 15.83
N THR A 50 0.38 -1.81 15.66
CA THR A 50 -0.60 -1.42 14.65
C THR A 50 0.10 -0.72 13.50
N GLN A 51 -0.02 -1.27 12.29
CA GLN A 51 0.56 -0.71 11.07
C GLN A 51 -0.54 -0.50 10.04
N THR A 52 -0.50 0.62 9.32
CA THR A 52 -1.41 0.86 8.20
C THR A 52 -0.69 0.52 6.90
N VAL A 53 -1.22 -0.46 6.17
CA VAL A 53 -0.68 -0.88 4.88
C VAL A 53 -1.34 -0.05 3.79
N TYR A 54 -0.53 0.63 2.99
CA TYR A 54 -0.98 1.37 1.82
C TYR A 54 -0.59 0.61 0.56
N PHE A 55 -1.55 0.49 -0.34
CA PHE A 55 -1.36 -0.18 -1.61
C PHE A 55 -2.01 0.59 -2.75
N LEU A 56 -1.44 0.45 -3.93
CA LEU A 56 -1.86 1.11 -5.15
C LEU A 56 -2.31 0.08 -6.16
N VAL A 57 -3.37 0.39 -6.88
CA VAL A 57 -3.92 -0.47 -7.93
C VAL A 57 -3.88 0.28 -9.24
N CYS A 58 -3.28 -0.33 -10.26
CA CYS A 58 -3.30 0.17 -11.62
C CYS A 58 -4.67 -0.08 -12.25
N PRO A 59 -5.37 0.93 -12.80
CA PRO A 59 -6.68 0.74 -13.42
C PRO A 59 -6.61 -0.06 -14.73
N GLU A 60 -5.50 -0.01 -15.46
CA GLU A 60 -5.34 -0.63 -16.78
C GLU A 60 -5.04 -2.13 -16.71
N CYS A 61 -4.11 -2.53 -15.83
CA CYS A 61 -3.64 -3.92 -15.77
C CYS A 61 -3.92 -4.61 -14.43
N ALA A 62 -4.68 -3.96 -13.53
CA ALA A 62 -5.01 -4.46 -12.19
C ALA A 62 -3.79 -4.87 -11.34
N SER A 63 -2.59 -4.37 -11.69
CA SER A 63 -1.37 -4.63 -10.93
C SER A 63 -1.42 -3.90 -9.60
N VAL A 64 -0.98 -4.59 -8.55
CA VAL A 64 -1.03 -4.09 -7.18
C VAL A 64 0.38 -3.87 -6.66
N TYR A 65 0.62 -2.67 -6.13
CA TYR A 65 1.90 -2.26 -5.56
C TYR A 65 1.70 -1.82 -4.12
N THR A 66 2.77 -1.88 -3.34
CA THR A 66 2.80 -1.36 -1.96
C THR A 66 3.68 -0.14 -1.88
N VAL A 67 3.38 0.75 -0.95
CA VAL A 67 4.22 1.89 -0.60
C VAL A 67 4.57 1.86 0.87
N GLU A 68 5.62 2.59 1.24
CA GLU A 68 5.95 2.78 2.64
C GLU A 68 4.83 3.52 3.38
N GLU A 69 4.57 3.11 4.63
CA GLU A 69 3.54 3.70 5.45
C GLU A 69 3.73 5.22 5.63
N ALA A 70 4.96 5.70 5.72
CA ALA A 70 5.27 7.12 5.81
C ALA A 70 4.76 7.92 4.59
N ARG A 71 4.98 7.38 3.38
CA ARG A 71 4.50 7.98 2.13
C ARG A 71 2.97 7.93 2.03
N GLY A 72 2.37 6.79 2.38
CA GLY A 72 0.91 6.64 2.42
C GLY A 72 0.25 7.62 3.41
N LYS A 73 0.84 7.83 4.58
CA LYS A 73 0.39 8.83 5.56
C LYS A 73 0.53 10.27 5.03
N ALA A 74 1.62 10.60 4.36
CA ALA A 74 1.80 11.92 3.73
C ALA A 74 0.74 12.16 2.63
N PHE A 75 0.48 11.15 1.80
CA PHE A 75 -0.59 11.21 0.79
C PHE A 75 -1.96 11.46 1.42
N GLN A 76 -2.28 10.75 2.50
CA GLN A 76 -3.54 10.94 3.23
C GLN A 76 -3.68 12.36 3.81
N LYS A 77 -2.58 13.01 4.19
CA LYS A 77 -2.57 14.40 4.68
C LYS A 77 -2.76 15.44 3.57
N GLY A 78 -2.82 15.02 2.30
CA GLY A 78 -3.04 15.88 1.14
C GLY A 78 -1.82 16.07 0.24
N GLU A 79 -0.67 15.51 0.60
CA GLU A 79 0.55 15.61 -0.21
C GLU A 79 0.50 14.60 -1.38
N LYS A 80 -0.22 14.94 -2.45
CA LYS A 80 -0.41 14.03 -3.60
C LYS A 80 0.89 13.59 -4.30
N LEU A 81 1.95 14.40 -4.21
CA LEU A 81 3.28 14.14 -4.77
C LEU A 81 4.16 13.27 -3.87
N SER A 82 3.67 12.84 -2.71
CA SER A 82 4.43 11.99 -1.79
C SER A 82 4.62 10.56 -2.28
N ILE A 83 3.88 10.12 -3.31
CA ILE A 83 4.01 8.81 -3.95
C ILE A 83 4.50 9.02 -5.39
N GLY A 84 5.71 8.57 -5.69
CA GLY A 84 6.30 8.59 -7.03
C GLY A 84 6.55 7.19 -7.61
N ASN A 85 7.03 7.14 -8.86
CA ASN A 85 7.33 5.88 -9.56
C ASN A 85 8.34 4.99 -8.82
N PHE A 86 9.30 5.59 -8.11
CA PHE A 86 10.33 4.86 -7.36
C PHE A 86 9.83 4.30 -6.01
N ASP A 87 8.70 4.80 -5.51
CA ASP A 87 8.12 4.34 -4.24
C ASP A 87 7.29 3.07 -4.42
N LEU A 88 6.97 2.69 -5.68
CA LEU A 88 6.22 1.49 -6.02
C LEU A 88 7.03 0.23 -5.72
N LYS A 89 6.67 -0.48 -4.65
CA LYS A 89 7.30 -1.74 -4.25
C LYS A 89 6.40 -2.93 -4.58
N SER A 90 7.01 -4.02 -4.99
CA SER A 90 6.30 -5.29 -5.18
C SER A 90 5.72 -5.79 -3.84
N LEU A 91 4.57 -6.45 -3.92
CA LEU A 91 3.91 -7.01 -2.75
C LEU A 91 4.84 -7.99 -2.02
N LYS A 92 5.11 -7.73 -0.74
CA LYS A 92 5.82 -8.68 0.12
C LYS A 92 4.93 -9.90 0.33
N LYS A 93 5.47 -11.09 0.01
CA LYS A 93 4.83 -12.37 0.36
C LYS A 93 4.70 -12.48 1.88
N PHE A 94 3.64 -13.14 2.35
CA PHE A 94 3.59 -13.59 3.73
C PHE A 94 4.80 -14.50 3.99
N LYS A 95 5.73 -14.07 4.84
CA LYS A 95 6.57 -15.04 5.56
C LYS A 95 5.65 -15.63 6.62
N SER A 96 5.10 -16.81 6.34
CA SER A 96 4.67 -17.70 7.40
C SER A 96 5.96 -18.20 8.06
N GLU A 97 6.41 -17.50 9.10
CA GLU A 97 7.32 -18.14 10.05
C GLU A 97 6.43 -19.12 10.81
N VAL A 98 6.40 -20.36 10.28
CA VAL A 98 5.98 -21.55 11.02
C VAL A 98 7.15 -21.96 11.88
#